data_AF-A0A348MVI0-F1
#
_entry.id   AF-A0A348MVI0-F1
#
_cell.length_a   1.000
_cell.length_b   1.000
_cell.length_c   1.000
_cell.angle_alpha   90.00
_cell.angle_beta   90.00
_cell.angle_gamma   90.00
#
_symmetry.space_group_name_H-M   'P 1'
#
loop_
_entity.id
_entity.type
_entity.pdbx_description
1 polymer ?
#
loop_
_entity_poly.entity_id
_entity_poly.type
_entity_poly.pdbx_seq_one_letter_code
_entity_poly.pdbx_strand_id
1 'polypeptide(L)' 'MPADTLLVNVGDMLETWLWGYFQLTPFNMIKNSGQQRFNFPFFAVPRHDVMIDPLVAAQ' A
#
# COMPACT_ATOMS: atom_id res chain seq x y z
N MET A 1 4.05 0.95 17.07
CA MET A 1 2.61 0.82 16.77
C MET A 1 1.94 0.25 17.99
N PRO A 2 0.71 0.66 18.31
CA PRO A 2 -0.05 0.05 19.41
C PRO A 2 -0.19 -1.47 19.22
N ALA A 3 -0.36 -2.20 20.33
CA ALA A 3 -0.68 -3.62 20.27
C ALA A 3 -2.01 -3.84 19.52
N ASP A 4 -2.16 -4.99 18.87
CA ASP A 4 -3.37 -5.39 18.13
C ASP A 4 -3.80 -4.42 17.02
N THR A 5 -2.84 -3.72 16.41
CA THR A 5 -3.10 -2.84 15.27
C THR A 5 -2.34 -3.27 14.02
N LEU A 6 -2.91 -2.93 12.87
CA LEU A 6 -2.29 -3.11 11.56
C LEU A 6 -1.94 -1.74 10.98
N LEU A 7 -0.76 -1.63 10.38
CA LEU A 7 -0.46 -0.56 9.45
C LEU A 7 -1.01 -0.95 8.08
N VAL A 8 -1.89 -0.12 7.53
CA VAL A 8 -2.45 -0.29 6.19
C VAL A 8 -1.90 0.83 5.31
N ASN A 9 -1.32 0.44 4.18
CA ASN A 9 -0.79 1.37 3.18
C ASN A 9 -1.60 1.24 1.89
N VAL A 10 -1.65 2.32 1.13
CA VAL A 10 -2.16 2.34 -0.25
C VAL A 10 -0.99 2.11 -1.19
N GLY A 11 -1.17 1.15 -2.11
CA GLY A 11 -0.24 0.85 -3.21
C GLY A 11 -0.60 1.55 -4.51
N ASP A 12 0.32 1.52 -5.46
CA ASP A 12 0.22 2.11 -6.80
C ASP A 12 -0.98 1.58 -7.60
N MET A 13 -1.29 0.28 -7.47
CA MET A 13 -2.44 -0.36 -8.10
C MET A 13 -3.77 0.26 -7.67
N LEU A 14 -3.93 0.55 -6.37
CA LEU A 14 -5.15 1.15 -5.84
C LEU A 14 -5.22 2.66 -6.13
N GLU A 15 -4.07 3.35 -6.09
CA GLU A 15 -3.97 4.75 -6.53
C GLU A 15 -4.39 4.91 -7.99
N THR A 16 -3.88 4.04 -8.87
CA THR A 16 -4.22 4.02 -10.31
C THR A 16 -5.72 3.79 -10.52
N TRP A 17 -6.26 2.79 -9.81
CA TRP A 17 -7.68 2.45 -9.92
C TRP A 17 -8.59 3.61 -9.47
N LEU A 18 -8.15 4.40 -8.49
CA LEU A 18 -8.94 5.50 -7.92
C LEU A 18 -8.53 6.88 -8.45
N TRP A 19 -7.75 6.93 -9.53
CA TRP A 19 -7.33 8.17 -10.17
C TRP A 19 -6.70 9.18 -9.19
N GLY A 20 -5.85 8.69 -8.28
CA GLY A 20 -5.15 9.54 -7.31
C GLY A 20 -5.97 10.00 -6.10
N TYR A 21 -7.22 9.53 -5.92
CA TYR A 21 -8.01 9.83 -4.72
C TYR A 21 -7.33 9.39 -3.43
N PHE A 22 -6.67 8.23 -3.48
CA PHE A 22 -5.68 7.82 -2.49
C PHE A 22 -4.31 7.78 -3.12
N GLN A 23 -3.33 8.40 -2.46
CA GLN A 23 -1.95 8.46 -2.93
C GLN A 23 -1.15 7.30 -2.35
N LEU A 24 -0.22 6.77 -3.14
CA LEU A 24 0.79 5.81 -2.69
C LEU A 24 1.44 6.33 -1.42
N THR A 25 1.37 5.51 -0.36
CA THR A 25 2.04 5.86 0.89
C THR A 25 3.54 5.64 0.72
N PRO A 26 4.40 6.68 0.80
CA PRO A 26 5.84 6.50 0.63
C PRO A 26 6.37 5.55 1.71
N PHE A 27 6.90 4.40 1.28
CA PHE A 27 7.48 3.44 2.21
C PHE A 27 8.97 3.73 2.41
N ASN A 28 9.31 4.36 3.54
CA ASN A 28 10.69 4.53 3.96
C ASN A 28 10.98 3.63 5.16
N MET A 29 11.89 2.68 4.97
CA MET A 29 12.38 1.84 6.05
C MET A 29 13.57 2.52 6.73
N ILE A 30 13.30 3.21 7.84
CA ILE A 30 14.35 3.75 8.69
C ILE A 30 14.85 2.61 9.59
N LYS A 31 16.13 2.22 9.46
CA LYS A 31 16.78 1.32 10.41
C LYS A 31 17.00 2.10 11.72
N ASN A 32 16.19 1.82 12.74
CA ASN A 32 16.52 2.28 14.08
C ASN A 32 17.64 1.40 14.66
N SER A 33 18.68 2.07 15.13
CA SER A 33 19.89 1.52 15.73
C SER A 33 19.58 0.57 16.90
N GLY A 34 19.87 -0.72 16.73
CA GLY A 34 20.18 -1.64 17.84
C GLY A 34 19.14 -2.70 18.24
N GLN A 35 17.88 -2.62 17.80
CA GLN A 35 16.85 -3.61 18.16
C GLN A 35 16.30 -4.36 16.96
N GLN A 36 16.02 -5.66 17.15
CA GLN A 36 15.37 -6.49 16.14
C GLN A 36 13.88 -6.14 16.04
N ARG A 37 13.41 -5.93 14.81
CA ARG A 37 12.01 -5.72 14.49
C ARG A 37 11.62 -6.71 13.39
N PHE A 38 10.57 -7.49 13.63
CA PHE A 38 9.99 -8.37 12.62
C PHE A 38 8.75 -7.71 12.02
N ASN A 39 8.61 -7.80 10.70
CA ASN A 39 7.43 -7.33 9.97
C ASN A 39 6.90 -8.50 9.13
N PHE A 40 5.59 -8.68 9.09
CA PHE A 40 4.92 -9.72 8.31
C PHE A 40 3.94 -9.06 7.33
N PRO A 41 4.41 -8.59 6.16
CA PRO A 41 3.55 -7.88 5.23
C PRO A 41 2.58 -8.84 4.54
N PHE A 42 1.36 -8.36 4.33
CA PHE A 42 0.36 -8.98 3.46
C PHE A 42 0.03 -8.01 2.34
N PHE A 43 -0.01 -8.51 1.10
CA PHE A 43 -0.34 -7.73 -0.08
C PHE A 43 -1.58 -8.30 -0.74
N ALA A 44 -2.64 -7.50 -0.81
CA ALA A 44 -3.79 -7.78 -1.66
C ALA A 44 -3.51 -7.19 -3.04
N VAL A 45 -3.33 -8.06 -4.04
CA VAL A 45 -3.07 -7.67 -5.43
C VAL A 45 -4.13 -8.30 -6.35
N PRO A 46 -4.43 -7.69 -7.51
CA PRO A 46 -5.29 -8.30 -8.51
C PRO A 46 -4.71 -9.61 -9.04
N ARG A 47 -5.53 -10.36 -9.78
CA ARG A 47 -5.03 -11.48 -10.59
C ARG A 47 -4.04 -10.97 -11.63
N HIS A 48 -3.12 -11.85 -12.03
CA HIS A 48 -2.06 -11.55 -13.00
C HIS A 48 -2.55 -11.13 -14.39
N ASP A 49 -3.80 -11.45 -14.75
CA ASP A 49 -4.42 -11.15 -16.05
C ASP A 49 -5.34 -9.92 -16.01
N VAL A 50 -5.42 -9.23 -14.88
CA VAL A 50 -6.23 -8.02 -14.74
C VAL A 50 -5.45 -6.81 -15.24
N MET A 51 -6.04 -6.09 -16.18
CA MET A 51 -5.61 -4.72 -16.52
C MET A 51 -6.17 -3.76 -15.48
N ILE A 52 -5.29 -2.92 -14.92
CA ILE A 52 -5.66 -1.91 -13.93
C ILE A 52 -5.82 -0.58 -14.66
N ASP A 53 -7.07 -0.15 -14.80
CA ASP A 53 -7.46 1.13 -15.39
C ASP A 53 -8.31 1.91 -14.38
N PRO A 54 -8.42 3.24 -14.51
CA PRO A 54 -9.21 4.06 -13.59
C PRO A 54 -10.67 3.59 -13.53
N LEU A 55 -11.22 3.47 -12.32
CA LEU A 55 -12.60 3.02 -12.09
C LEU A 55 -13.63 4.00 -12.62
N VAL A 56 -13.28 5.29 -12.65
CA VAL A 56 -14.14 6.39 -13.11
C VAL A 56 -13.37 7.25 -14.10
N ALA A 57 -14.07 7.76 -15.12
CA ALA A 57 -13.51 8.74 -16.04
C ALA A 57 -13.15 10.04 -15.28
N ALA A 58 -12.07 10.70 -15.69
CA ALA A 58 -11.68 11.99 -15.14
C ALA A 58 -12.85 12.97 -15.21
N GLN A 59 -13.16 13.64 -14.09
CA GLN A 59 -14.07 14.79 -14.06
C GLN A 59 -13.41 16.01 -14.67
#